data_AF-A0A6A5VL60-F1
#
_entry.id   AF-A0A6A5VL60-F1
#
_cell.length_a   1.000
_cell.length_b   1.000
_cell.length_c   1.000
_cell.angle_alpha   90.00
_cell.angle_beta   90.00
_cell.angle_gamma   90.00
#
_symmetry.space_group_name_H-M   'P 1'
#
loop_
_entity.id
_entity.type
_entity.pdbx_description
1 polymer ?
#
loop_
_entity_poly.entity_id
_entity_poly.type
_entity_poly.pdbx_seq_one_letter_code
_entity_poly.pdbx_strand_id
1 'polypeptide(L)'
;MGLSSLFSRKKRGKSPKPLSDEEIEANFQTWFNIVSKAEIRCLFLDNLLHGHEAISGLVKPGELQHFDTCIPKLLNDPDGRIDPSEVVQHLAKAHGEKAQVIKNAGTFLEALITSHAHFPLTDPAPLTRDTLLQAVILLTWRCDNYFRQRVAVNQNDTIRSRPESARLAFIYSALAHPPDGVPTHSDVVDVLCRLNYPMGRWAKPRDEPVRRSAKELEPLAARLVPEEDEKVAVDLTAVELQPLADLVAAFPSRWEGPVSDVGFDGLETVNVEKFLQWSKMVRLLDVLDQVFEVFLNSA
;
A
#
# COMPACT_ATOMS: atom_id res chain seq x y z
N MET A 1 -4.81 -62.64 -20.88
CA MET A 1 -3.78 -62.79 -19.82
C MET A 1 -2.97 -61.50 -19.86
N GLY A 2 -3.03 -60.54 -18.95
CA GLY A 2 -3.12 -60.61 -17.50
C GLY A 2 -1.90 -59.85 -16.95
N LEU A 3 -1.91 -58.51 -17.04
CA LEU A 3 -0.93 -57.66 -16.34
C LEU A 3 -1.68 -56.88 -15.26
N SER A 4 -1.79 -57.53 -14.11
CA SER A 4 -2.30 -56.98 -12.87
C SER A 4 -1.32 -55.96 -12.29
N SER A 5 -1.78 -54.72 -12.15
CA SER A 5 -1.68 -53.93 -10.92
C SER A 5 -0.30 -53.82 -10.25
N LEU A 6 0.49 -52.83 -10.70
CA LEU A 6 1.51 -52.16 -9.88
C LEU A 6 1.01 -50.75 -9.51
N PHE A 7 -0.12 -50.67 -8.82
CA PHE A 7 -0.41 -49.48 -8.00
C PHE A 7 0.40 -49.58 -6.72
N SER A 8 1.66 -49.15 -6.79
CA SER A 8 2.44 -48.82 -5.61
C SER A 8 1.70 -47.69 -4.88
N ARG A 9 1.05 -48.04 -3.77
CA ARG A 9 0.56 -47.08 -2.78
C ARG A 9 1.77 -46.27 -2.31
N LYS A 10 1.99 -45.08 -2.90
CA LYS A 10 2.80 -44.03 -2.28
C LYS A 10 2.29 -43.88 -0.86
N LYS A 11 3.11 -44.30 0.13
CA LYS A 11 2.87 -43.98 1.53
C LYS A 11 2.66 -42.47 1.58
N ARG A 12 1.46 -42.03 1.93
CA ARG A 12 1.22 -40.65 2.35
C ARG A 12 2.23 -40.40 3.47
N GLY A 13 3.25 -39.59 3.19
CA GLY A 13 4.15 -39.11 4.23
C GLY A 13 3.27 -38.52 5.32
N LYS A 14 3.55 -38.85 6.58
CA LYS A 14 2.85 -38.21 7.70
C LYS A 14 3.01 -36.71 7.51
N SER A 15 1.90 -35.99 7.38
CA SER A 15 1.92 -34.53 7.42
C SER A 15 2.72 -34.11 8.68
N PRO A 16 3.59 -33.09 8.59
CA PRO A 16 4.33 -32.62 9.75
C PRO A 16 3.38 -32.42 10.94
N LYS A 17 3.81 -32.85 12.13
CA LYS A 17 3.06 -32.58 13.34
C LYS A 17 2.97 -31.04 13.48
N PRO A 18 1.79 -30.47 13.74
CA PRO A 18 1.70 -29.04 14.02
C PRO A 18 2.57 -28.68 15.22
N LEU A 19 3.15 -27.49 15.19
CA LEU A 19 3.95 -26.97 16.30
C LEU A 19 3.07 -26.77 17.54
N SER A 20 3.68 -26.89 18.71
CA SER A 20 3.08 -26.45 19.97
C SER A 20 3.04 -24.93 20.08
N ASP A 21 2.16 -24.39 20.93
CA ASP A 21 2.02 -22.95 21.13
C ASP A 21 3.33 -22.32 21.64
N GLU A 22 4.11 -23.04 22.45
CA GLU A 22 5.45 -22.62 22.91
C GLU A 22 6.47 -22.53 21.77
N GLU A 23 6.48 -23.52 20.86
CA GLU A 23 7.33 -23.50 19.66
C GLU A 23 6.91 -22.37 18.71
N ILE A 24 5.61 -22.09 18.61
CA ILE A 24 5.09 -20.96 17.84
C ILE A 24 5.58 -19.65 18.43
N GLU A 25 5.47 -19.45 19.74
CA GLU A 25 5.92 -18.23 20.39
C GLU A 25 7.44 -18.04 20.28
N ALA A 26 8.24 -19.08 20.54
CA ALA A 26 9.70 -19.01 20.48
C ALA A 26 10.22 -18.63 19.07
N ASN A 27 9.62 -19.21 18.03
CA ASN A 27 9.96 -18.90 16.65
C ASN A 27 9.48 -17.49 16.25
N PHE A 28 8.32 -17.03 16.73
CA PHE A 28 7.88 -15.66 16.52
C PHE A 28 8.85 -14.67 17.16
N GLN A 29 9.25 -14.87 18.42
CA GLN A 29 10.24 -14.00 19.07
C GLN A 29 11.57 -13.99 18.32
N THR A 30 12.01 -15.14 17.81
CA THR A 30 13.22 -15.22 16.97
C THR A 30 13.06 -14.36 15.72
N TRP A 31 11.97 -14.51 14.97
CA TRP A 31 11.66 -13.69 13.79
C TRP A 31 11.55 -12.20 14.14
N PHE A 32 10.81 -11.85 15.19
CA PHE A 32 10.56 -10.49 15.65
C PHE A 32 11.88 -9.75 15.93
N ASN A 33 12.85 -10.45 16.50
CA ASN A 33 14.16 -9.90 16.83
C ASN A 33 15.08 -9.72 15.63
N ILE A 34 14.90 -10.48 14.54
CA ILE A 34 15.83 -10.48 13.39
C ILE A 34 15.25 -9.89 12.12
N VAL A 35 13.92 -9.74 12.02
CA VAL A 35 13.26 -9.33 10.77
C VAL A 35 13.77 -7.98 10.30
N SER A 36 14.10 -7.91 9.02
CA SER A 36 14.57 -6.72 8.33
C SER A 36 13.42 -5.91 7.73
N LYS A 37 13.69 -4.63 7.45
CA LYS A 37 12.77 -3.73 6.73
C LYS A 37 12.39 -4.27 5.34
N ALA A 38 13.32 -4.91 4.64
CA ALA A 38 13.08 -5.52 3.34
C ALA A 38 12.08 -6.69 3.45
N GLU A 39 12.23 -7.55 4.46
CA GLU A 39 11.27 -8.63 4.71
C GLU A 39 9.88 -8.10 5.06
N ILE A 40 9.78 -7.02 5.84
CA ILE A 40 8.49 -6.36 6.11
C ILE A 40 7.81 -5.88 4.83
N ARG A 41 8.56 -5.28 3.90
CA ARG A 41 8.02 -4.86 2.58
C ARG A 41 7.52 -6.06 1.77
N CYS A 42 8.31 -7.13 1.70
CA CYS A 42 7.91 -8.35 1.00
C CYS A 42 6.64 -8.96 1.60
N LEU A 43 6.56 -9.07 2.93
CA LEU A 43 5.37 -9.58 3.62
C LEU A 43 4.16 -8.67 3.42
N PHE A 44 4.37 -7.36 3.38
CA PHE A 44 3.29 -6.41 3.16
C PHE A 44 2.72 -6.53 1.75
N LEU A 45 3.56 -6.55 0.71
CA LEU A 45 3.11 -6.78 -0.66
C LEU A 45 2.45 -8.14 -0.83
N ASP A 46 3.03 -9.21 -0.26
CA ASP A 46 2.43 -10.55 -0.28
C ASP A 46 1.01 -10.54 0.29
N ASN A 47 0.81 -9.81 1.40
CA ASN A 47 -0.51 -9.65 2.01
C ASN A 47 -1.47 -8.80 1.15
N LEU A 48 -0.99 -7.77 0.45
CA LEU A 48 -1.83 -7.01 -0.47
C LEU A 48 -2.28 -7.88 -1.67
N LEU A 49 -1.42 -8.78 -2.15
CA LEU A 49 -1.71 -9.60 -3.34
C LEU A 49 -2.54 -10.85 -3.02
N HIS A 50 -2.22 -11.54 -1.94
CA HIS A 50 -2.84 -12.82 -1.60
C HIS A 50 -3.88 -12.69 -0.48
N GLY A 51 -3.84 -11.58 0.26
CA GLY A 51 -4.68 -11.39 1.42
C GLY A 51 -4.36 -12.40 2.52
N HIS A 52 -5.34 -12.63 3.38
CA HIS A 52 -5.31 -13.66 4.42
C HIS A 52 -6.72 -14.18 4.69
N GLU A 53 -6.92 -15.06 5.67
CA GLU A 53 -8.23 -15.74 5.86
C GLU A 53 -9.45 -14.81 5.99
N ALA A 54 -9.28 -13.56 6.41
CA ALA A 54 -10.35 -12.57 6.55
C ALA A 54 -10.37 -11.51 5.42
N ILE A 55 -9.38 -11.54 4.52
CA ILE A 55 -9.18 -10.52 3.49
C ILE A 55 -8.81 -11.20 2.19
N SER A 56 -9.62 -11.04 1.15
CA SER A 56 -9.20 -11.42 -0.20
C SER A 56 -8.04 -10.54 -0.67
N GLY A 57 -7.11 -11.11 -1.43
CA GLY A 57 -6.13 -10.32 -2.18
C GLY A 57 -6.76 -9.15 -2.93
N LEU A 58 -6.08 -8.00 -2.92
CA LEU A 58 -6.58 -6.75 -3.47
C LEU A 58 -6.43 -6.66 -4.99
N VAL A 59 -5.63 -7.57 -5.59
CA VAL A 59 -5.37 -7.62 -7.02
C VAL A 59 -5.77 -9.00 -7.54
N LYS A 60 -6.66 -9.01 -8.54
CA LYS A 60 -7.07 -10.24 -9.21
C LYS A 60 -5.96 -10.72 -10.15
N PRO A 61 -5.88 -12.03 -10.45
CA PRO A 61 -4.85 -12.58 -11.33
C PRO A 61 -4.78 -11.91 -12.71
N GLY A 62 -5.92 -11.56 -13.32
CA GLY A 62 -5.95 -10.87 -14.63
C GLY A 62 -5.44 -9.43 -14.57
N GLU A 63 -5.67 -8.73 -13.45
CA GLU A 63 -5.16 -7.38 -13.21
C GLU A 63 -3.64 -7.42 -13.00
N LEU A 64 -3.14 -8.41 -12.26
CA LEU A 64 -1.71 -8.64 -12.07
C LEU A 64 -1.01 -8.98 -13.39
N GLN A 65 -1.63 -9.81 -14.22
CA GLN A 65 -1.11 -10.13 -15.54
C GLN A 65 -1.05 -8.87 -16.42
N HIS A 66 -2.11 -8.06 -16.43
CA HIS A 66 -2.13 -6.79 -17.17
C HIS A 66 -1.02 -5.85 -16.69
N PHE A 67 -0.89 -5.67 -15.37
CA PHE A 67 0.18 -4.91 -14.75
C PHE A 67 1.56 -5.38 -15.25
N ASP A 68 1.81 -6.69 -15.25
CA ASP A 68 3.06 -7.28 -15.73
C ASP A 68 3.32 -7.04 -17.22
N THR A 69 2.28 -6.83 -18.05
CA THR A 69 2.48 -6.42 -19.46
C THR A 69 2.84 -4.94 -19.63
N CYS A 70 2.55 -4.11 -18.63
CA CYS A 70 2.89 -2.69 -18.64
C CYS A 70 4.35 -2.46 -18.21
N ILE A 71 4.84 -3.23 -17.23
CA ILE A 71 6.16 -3.04 -16.62
C ILE A 71 7.32 -2.99 -17.60
N PRO A 72 7.47 -3.89 -18.60
CA PRO A 72 8.60 -3.85 -19.53
C PRO A 72 8.72 -2.53 -20.31
N LYS A 73 7.63 -1.76 -20.43
CA LYS A 73 7.60 -0.47 -21.12
C LYS A 73 8.13 0.68 -20.25
N LEU A 74 8.35 0.44 -18.97
CA LEU A 74 8.76 1.43 -17.96
C LEU A 74 10.19 1.17 -17.44
N LEU A 75 10.81 0.04 -17.81
CA LEU A 75 12.13 -0.33 -17.33
C LEU A 75 13.19 0.54 -18.02
N ASN A 76 14.00 1.22 -17.20
CA ASN A 76 15.05 2.10 -17.68
C ASN A 76 16.45 1.48 -17.64
N ASP A 77 16.63 0.39 -16.88
CA ASP A 77 17.93 -0.24 -16.69
C ASP A 77 17.83 -1.78 -16.59
N PRO A 78 18.96 -2.50 -16.78
CA PRO A 78 19.02 -3.95 -16.59
C PRO A 78 18.82 -4.41 -15.14
N ASP A 79 18.88 -3.50 -14.17
CA ASP A 79 18.68 -3.80 -12.75
C ASP A 79 17.18 -3.84 -12.37
N GLY A 80 16.30 -3.59 -13.34
CA GLY A 80 14.85 -3.64 -13.15
C GLY A 80 14.29 -2.39 -12.46
N ARG A 81 15.01 -1.26 -12.48
CA ARG A 81 14.55 0.00 -11.92
C ARG A 81 13.67 0.76 -12.90
N ILE A 82 12.71 1.46 -12.34
CA ILE A 82 11.72 2.28 -13.03
C ILE A 82 11.95 3.72 -12.57
N ASP A 83 12.02 4.64 -13.52
CA ASP A 83 12.03 6.08 -13.20
C ASP A 83 10.58 6.54 -12.97
N PRO A 84 10.27 7.23 -11.86
CA PRO A 84 8.94 7.79 -11.62
C PRO A 84 8.39 8.60 -12.79
N SER A 85 9.25 9.33 -13.52
CA SER A 85 8.83 10.13 -14.67
C SER A 85 8.31 9.28 -15.84
N GLU A 86 8.83 8.06 -16.04
CA GLU A 86 8.32 7.12 -17.05
C GLU A 86 6.92 6.60 -16.68
N VAL A 87 6.66 6.43 -15.38
CA VAL A 87 5.31 6.11 -14.89
C VAL A 87 4.34 7.25 -15.21
N VAL A 88 4.73 8.50 -14.97
CA VAL A 88 3.92 9.69 -15.33
C VAL A 88 3.69 9.80 -16.84
N GLN A 89 4.71 9.55 -17.66
CA GLN A 89 4.57 9.52 -19.12
C GLN A 89 3.58 8.43 -19.57
N HIS A 90 3.64 7.24 -18.95
CA HIS A 90 2.70 6.16 -19.21
C HIS A 90 1.27 6.53 -18.83
N LEU A 91 1.06 7.10 -17.64
CA LEU A 91 -0.23 7.62 -17.20
C LEU A 91 -0.78 8.64 -18.20
N ALA A 92 0.04 9.62 -18.60
CA ALA A 92 -0.36 10.65 -19.56
C ALA A 92 -0.80 10.02 -20.90
N LYS A 93 -0.07 9.01 -21.39
CA LYS A 93 -0.41 8.30 -22.62
C LYS A 93 -1.71 7.49 -22.48
N ALA A 94 -1.92 6.82 -21.36
CA ALA A 94 -3.12 6.02 -21.10
C ALA A 94 -4.39 6.88 -21.03
N HIS A 95 -4.27 8.12 -20.54
CA HIS A 95 -5.40 9.04 -20.34
C HIS A 95 -5.66 10.01 -21.50
N GLY A 96 -4.91 9.90 -22.62
CA GLY A 96 -5.19 10.56 -23.89
C GLY A 96 -5.41 12.09 -23.77
N GLU A 97 -6.67 12.52 -23.80
CA GLU A 97 -7.06 13.94 -23.74
C GLU A 97 -6.60 14.64 -22.45
N LYS A 98 -6.41 13.90 -21.35
CA LYS A 98 -5.95 14.45 -20.06
C LYS A 98 -4.43 14.42 -19.89
N ALA A 99 -3.69 14.04 -20.93
CA ALA A 99 -2.23 13.88 -20.88
C ALA A 99 -1.49 15.12 -20.38
N GLN A 100 -1.92 16.31 -20.80
CA GLN A 100 -1.23 17.55 -20.42
C GLN A 100 -1.39 17.86 -18.93
N VAL A 101 -2.59 17.66 -18.36
CA VAL A 101 -2.84 17.90 -16.94
C VAL A 101 -2.05 16.92 -16.07
N ILE A 102 -1.97 15.66 -16.47
CA ILE A 102 -1.13 14.65 -15.80
C ILE A 102 0.35 15.05 -15.83
N LYS A 103 0.86 15.51 -16.99
CA LYS A 103 2.24 15.98 -17.11
C LYS A 103 2.52 17.20 -16.24
N ASN A 104 1.58 18.16 -16.18
CA ASN A 104 1.71 19.34 -15.32
C ASN A 104 1.73 18.96 -13.83
N ALA A 105 0.99 17.92 -13.43
CA ALA A 105 1.01 17.35 -12.09
C ALA A 105 2.16 16.34 -11.86
N GLY A 106 3.11 16.22 -12.79
CA GLY A 106 4.12 15.16 -12.80
C GLY A 106 4.92 15.06 -11.50
N THR A 107 5.45 16.18 -11.00
CA THR A 107 6.21 16.22 -9.73
C THR A 107 5.39 15.68 -8.55
N PHE A 108 4.08 15.97 -8.48
CA PHE A 108 3.21 15.43 -7.44
C PHE A 108 3.03 13.93 -7.59
N LEU A 109 2.75 13.47 -8.81
CA LEU A 109 2.56 12.05 -9.08
C LEU A 109 3.84 11.26 -8.78
N GLU A 110 5.02 11.78 -9.13
CA GLU A 110 6.32 11.17 -8.82
C GLU A 110 6.56 11.07 -7.30
N ALA A 111 6.28 12.13 -6.55
CA ALA A 111 6.36 12.12 -5.09
C ALA A 111 5.40 11.10 -4.46
N LEU A 112 4.17 11.01 -4.97
CA LEU A 112 3.19 10.03 -4.51
C LEU A 112 3.60 8.59 -4.84
N ILE A 113 4.09 8.33 -6.06
CA ILE A 113 4.59 7.02 -6.46
C ILE A 113 5.74 6.59 -5.55
N THR A 114 6.71 7.48 -5.33
CA THR A 114 7.92 7.18 -4.57
C THR A 114 7.61 6.93 -3.09
N SER A 115 6.88 7.84 -2.44
CA SER A 115 6.47 7.69 -1.04
C SER A 115 5.66 6.40 -0.79
N HIS A 116 4.72 6.07 -1.69
CA HIS A 116 3.90 4.86 -1.53
C HIS A 116 4.66 3.57 -1.89
N ALA A 117 5.72 3.66 -2.69
CA ALA A 117 6.65 2.55 -2.95
C ALA A 117 7.49 2.21 -1.71
N HIS A 118 7.74 3.17 -0.82
CA HIS A 118 8.54 2.96 0.40
C HIS A 118 7.71 2.59 1.63
N PHE A 119 6.44 3.03 1.64
CA PHE A 119 5.46 2.78 2.70
C PHE A 119 5.43 1.30 3.15
N PRO A 120 5.31 0.99 4.45
CA PRO A 120 5.12 1.91 5.58
C PRO A 120 6.42 2.49 6.14
N LEU A 121 7.56 2.33 5.47
CA LEU A 121 8.87 2.68 6.00
C LEU A 121 9.46 3.89 5.28
N THR A 122 10.29 4.68 5.96
CA THR A 122 10.97 5.86 5.41
C THR A 122 12.21 5.55 4.57
N ASP A 123 12.80 4.36 4.72
CA ASP A 123 14.05 4.06 4.01
C ASP A 123 13.82 4.01 2.49
N PRO A 124 14.59 4.74 1.67
CA PRO A 124 14.39 4.70 0.23
C PRO A 124 14.50 3.27 -0.31
N ALA A 125 13.48 2.84 -1.06
CA ALA A 125 13.53 1.62 -1.86
C ALA A 125 13.61 1.98 -3.35
N PRO A 126 14.40 1.26 -4.16
CA PRO A 126 14.35 1.44 -5.60
C PRO A 126 12.91 1.19 -6.09
N LEU A 127 12.44 2.02 -7.03
CA LEU A 127 11.18 1.77 -7.69
C LEU A 127 11.39 0.61 -8.68
N THR A 128 10.86 -0.54 -8.33
CA THR A 128 10.89 -1.78 -9.11
C THR A 128 9.46 -2.19 -9.44
N ARG A 129 9.30 -3.29 -10.16
CA ARG A 129 7.99 -3.90 -10.43
C ARG A 129 7.13 -4.05 -9.17
N ASP A 130 7.73 -4.55 -8.09
CA ASP A 130 7.01 -4.87 -6.84
C ASP A 130 6.66 -3.63 -6.03
N THR A 131 7.59 -2.67 -5.90
CA THR A 131 7.33 -1.44 -5.15
C THR A 131 6.41 -0.50 -5.91
N LEU A 132 6.43 -0.50 -7.26
CA LEU A 132 5.43 0.19 -8.07
C LEU A 132 4.04 -0.45 -7.92
N LEU A 133 3.95 -1.79 -7.92
CA LEU A 133 2.68 -2.48 -7.70
C LEU A 133 2.07 -2.10 -6.34
N GLN A 134 2.90 -2.09 -5.30
CA GLN A 134 2.50 -1.60 -3.98
C GLN A 134 1.98 -0.16 -4.07
N ALA A 135 2.74 0.75 -4.68
CA ALA A 135 2.34 2.15 -4.81
C ALA A 135 0.97 2.28 -5.50
N VAL A 136 0.75 1.58 -6.61
CA VAL A 136 -0.52 1.58 -7.35
C VAL A 136 -1.68 1.05 -6.48
N ILE A 137 -1.49 -0.04 -5.75
CA ILE A 137 -2.51 -0.58 -4.83
C ILE A 137 -2.86 0.45 -3.75
N LEU A 138 -1.84 1.12 -3.18
CA LEU A 138 -2.02 2.10 -2.11
C LEU A 138 -2.57 3.45 -2.60
N LEU A 139 -2.40 3.79 -3.88
CA LEU A 139 -2.93 5.00 -4.50
C LEU A 139 -4.35 4.83 -5.07
N THR A 140 -4.85 3.60 -5.19
CA THR A 140 -6.23 3.29 -5.62
C THR A 140 -7.18 3.05 -4.44
N TRP A 141 -8.48 2.88 -4.69
CA TRP A 141 -9.47 2.53 -3.66
C TRP A 141 -9.31 1.13 -3.09
N ARG A 142 -8.52 0.27 -3.74
CA ARG A 142 -8.26 -1.10 -3.29
C ARG A 142 -7.75 -1.15 -1.85
N CYS A 143 -6.89 -0.21 -1.44
CA CYS A 143 -6.36 -0.17 -0.09
C CYS A 143 -7.34 0.36 0.96
N ASP A 144 -8.41 1.07 0.58
CA ASP A 144 -9.36 1.67 1.53
C ASP A 144 -10.12 0.57 2.30
N ASN A 145 -10.62 -0.44 1.60
CA ASN A 145 -11.24 -1.61 2.23
C ASN A 145 -10.28 -2.37 3.15
N TYR A 146 -9.01 -2.48 2.77
CA TYR A 146 -7.98 -3.14 3.57
C TYR A 146 -7.70 -2.41 4.90
N PHE A 147 -7.66 -1.08 4.87
CA PHE A 147 -7.38 -0.26 6.04
C PHE A 147 -8.61 0.00 6.92
N ARG A 148 -9.83 0.01 6.38
CA ARG A 148 -11.07 0.19 7.17
C ARG A 148 -11.45 -1.01 8.03
N GLN A 149 -10.85 -2.18 7.81
CA GLN A 149 -11.17 -3.38 8.57
C GLN A 149 -10.74 -3.31 10.03
N ARG A 150 -11.54 -3.97 10.87
CA ARG A 150 -11.30 -4.15 12.31
C ARG A 150 -11.43 -5.62 12.65
N VAL A 151 -10.48 -6.16 13.41
CA VAL A 151 -10.54 -7.52 13.95
C VAL A 151 -10.17 -7.52 15.42
N ALA A 152 -11.07 -8.05 16.25
CA ALA A 152 -10.84 -8.23 17.67
C ALA A 152 -10.68 -9.73 18.00
N VAL A 153 -9.65 -10.06 18.78
CA VAL A 153 -9.44 -11.39 19.35
C VAL A 153 -9.54 -11.24 20.88
N ASN A 154 -10.40 -12.01 21.53
CA ASN A 154 -10.62 -11.95 22.98
C ASN A 154 -10.90 -10.52 23.49
N GLN A 155 -11.74 -9.76 22.78
CA GLN A 155 -12.10 -8.36 23.08
C GLN A 155 -10.97 -7.33 22.91
N ASN A 156 -9.77 -7.74 22.49
CA ASN A 156 -8.67 -6.84 22.14
C ASN A 156 -8.64 -6.62 20.63
N ASP A 157 -8.61 -5.35 20.20
CA ASP A 157 -8.42 -5.02 18.78
C ASP A 157 -7.01 -5.43 18.35
N THR A 158 -6.94 -6.51 17.56
CA THR A 158 -5.69 -6.99 16.93
C THR A 158 -5.42 -6.25 15.63
N ILE A 159 -6.48 -5.87 14.91
CA ILE A 159 -6.42 -4.99 13.75
C ILE A 159 -7.42 -3.86 14.00
N ARG A 160 -6.94 -2.62 14.03
CA ARG A 160 -7.79 -1.43 14.17
C ARG A 160 -8.17 -0.87 12.79
N SER A 161 -9.37 -0.31 12.70
CA SER A 161 -9.78 0.45 11.51
C SER A 161 -8.98 1.74 11.42
N ARG A 162 -8.44 2.05 10.23
CA ARG A 162 -7.70 3.27 9.98
C ARG A 162 -8.58 4.24 9.19
N PRO A 163 -8.77 5.48 9.67
CA PRO A 163 -9.62 6.45 9.00
C PRO A 163 -8.97 6.95 7.71
N GLU A 164 -9.81 7.34 6.75
CA GLU A 164 -9.39 7.93 5.48
C GLU A 164 -8.47 9.15 5.65
N SER A 165 -8.68 9.92 6.72
CA SER A 165 -7.83 11.07 7.06
C SER A 165 -6.37 10.72 7.30
N ALA A 166 -6.06 9.50 7.79
CA ALA A 166 -4.68 9.08 7.97
C ALA A 166 -3.97 8.86 6.62
N ARG A 167 -4.69 8.32 5.63
CA ARG A 167 -4.18 8.18 4.26
C ARG A 167 -3.96 9.55 3.60
N LEU A 168 -4.93 10.45 3.75
CA LEU A 168 -4.80 11.83 3.24
C LEU A 168 -3.68 12.61 3.95
N ALA A 169 -3.44 12.36 5.24
CA ALA A 169 -2.32 12.96 5.97
C ALA A 169 -0.96 12.45 5.45
N PHE A 170 -0.86 11.17 5.09
CA PHE A 170 0.34 10.63 4.44
C PHE A 170 0.54 11.20 3.02
N ILE A 171 -0.54 11.38 2.25
CA ILE A 171 -0.47 12.10 0.97
C ILE A 171 0.09 13.51 1.20
N TYR A 172 -0.45 14.26 2.16
CA TYR A 172 0.07 15.59 2.50
C TYR A 172 1.55 15.53 2.90
N SER A 173 1.97 14.57 3.72
CA SER A 173 3.38 14.46 4.12
C SER A 173 4.30 14.17 2.94
N ALA A 174 3.87 13.35 1.98
CA ALA A 174 4.59 13.10 0.73
C ALA A 174 4.72 14.35 -0.15
N LEU A 175 3.70 15.22 -0.17
CA LEU A 175 3.76 16.47 -0.93
C LEU A 175 4.61 17.54 -0.22
N ALA A 176 4.58 17.57 1.11
CA ALA A 176 5.35 18.50 1.93
C ALA A 176 6.83 18.11 2.08
N HIS A 177 7.15 16.82 1.97
CA HIS A 177 8.51 16.26 2.09
C HIS A 177 8.80 15.28 0.93
N PRO A 178 8.80 15.75 -0.32
CA PRO A 178 9.13 14.90 -1.45
C PRO A 178 10.61 14.49 -1.40
N PRO A 179 10.96 13.25 -1.81
CA PRO A 179 10.08 12.26 -2.43
C PRO A 179 9.52 11.21 -1.46
N ASP A 180 9.99 11.19 -0.21
CA ASP A 180 9.88 10.03 0.66
C ASP A 180 8.53 9.97 1.39
N GLY A 181 7.95 11.13 1.71
CA GLY A 181 6.83 11.20 2.66
C GLY A 181 7.20 10.65 4.03
N VAL A 182 6.44 11.03 5.05
CA VAL A 182 6.74 10.58 6.41
C VAL A 182 5.58 9.72 6.93
N PRO A 183 5.73 8.38 6.94
CA PRO A 183 4.79 7.50 7.62
C PRO A 183 4.94 7.69 9.13
N THR A 184 3.81 7.62 9.82
CA THR A 184 3.78 7.66 11.29
C THR A 184 4.15 6.29 11.87
N HIS A 185 4.56 6.25 13.13
CA HIS A 185 4.72 5.01 13.90
C HIS A 185 3.43 4.19 13.88
N SER A 186 2.29 4.87 13.99
CA SER A 186 0.95 4.30 13.85
C SER A 186 0.73 3.58 12.51
N ASP A 187 1.33 4.07 11.43
CA ASP A 187 1.22 3.46 10.09
C ASP A 187 2.00 2.14 10.01
N VAL A 188 3.18 2.10 10.63
CA VAL A 188 4.00 0.89 10.71
C VAL A 188 3.29 -0.16 11.57
N VAL A 189 2.81 0.22 12.76
CA VAL A 189 2.03 -0.68 13.62
C VAL A 189 0.82 -1.23 12.87
N ASP A 190 0.08 -0.38 12.13
CA ASP A 190 -1.09 -0.82 11.37
C ASP A 190 -0.77 -1.84 10.28
N VAL A 191 0.36 -1.67 9.59
CA VAL A 191 0.82 -2.66 8.62
C VAL A 191 1.24 -3.93 9.32
N LEU A 192 2.05 -3.85 10.38
CA LEU A 192 2.53 -5.01 11.12
C LEU A 192 1.37 -5.88 11.62
N CYS A 193 0.32 -5.27 12.18
CA CYS A 193 -0.87 -5.97 12.68
C CYS A 193 -1.60 -6.79 11.60
N ARG A 194 -1.39 -6.47 10.32
CA ARG A 194 -2.09 -7.10 9.19
C ARG A 194 -1.24 -8.17 8.50
N LEU A 195 0.06 -8.24 8.76
CA LEU A 195 0.95 -9.17 8.07
C LEU A 195 0.61 -10.63 8.37
N ASN A 196 0.79 -11.48 7.35
CA ASN A 196 0.87 -12.92 7.53
C ASN A 196 2.29 -13.29 7.97
N TYR A 197 2.49 -13.50 9.27
CA TYR A 197 3.79 -13.96 9.75
C TYR A 197 4.10 -15.37 9.22
N PRO A 198 5.38 -15.69 8.92
CA PRO A 198 5.78 -17.00 8.38
C PRO A 198 5.26 -18.20 9.18
N MET A 199 5.07 -17.96 10.48
CA MET A 199 4.51 -18.83 11.51
C MET A 199 3.08 -19.31 11.27
N GLY A 200 2.24 -18.52 10.58
CA GLY A 200 0.85 -18.87 10.28
C GLY A 200 0.72 -20.13 9.41
N ARG A 201 1.78 -20.51 8.69
CA ARG A 201 1.86 -21.78 7.94
C ARG A 201 2.12 -23.01 8.83
N TRP A 202 2.42 -22.79 10.12
CA TRP A 202 2.74 -23.83 11.10
C TRP A 202 1.69 -23.98 12.21
N ALA A 203 0.74 -23.02 12.28
CA ALA A 203 -0.46 -23.14 13.09
C ALA A 203 -1.28 -24.37 12.65
N LYS A 204 -2.02 -24.99 13.59
CA LYS A 204 -2.87 -26.15 13.26
C LYS A 204 -3.82 -25.76 12.12
N PRO A 205 -4.24 -26.69 11.24
CA PRO A 205 -5.17 -26.42 10.14
C PRO A 205 -6.60 -25.98 10.56
N ARG A 206 -6.79 -25.63 11.84
CA ARG A 206 -8.01 -25.09 12.45
C ARG A 206 -7.74 -23.94 13.43
N ASP A 207 -6.48 -23.58 13.66
CA ASP A 207 -6.13 -22.49 14.56
C ASP A 207 -6.00 -21.22 13.71
N GLU A 208 -6.67 -20.17 14.16
CA GLU A 208 -6.64 -18.84 13.56
C GLU A 208 -5.18 -18.40 13.34
N PRO A 209 -4.86 -17.67 12.25
CA PRO A 209 -3.54 -17.09 12.07
C PRO A 209 -3.14 -16.37 13.35
N VAL A 210 -1.88 -16.52 13.76
CA VAL A 210 -1.34 -15.91 14.98
C VAL A 210 -1.34 -14.39 14.79
N ARG A 211 -2.48 -13.76 15.10
CA ARG A 211 -2.66 -12.31 15.07
C ARG A 211 -2.02 -11.75 16.31
N ARG A 212 -1.24 -10.70 16.11
CA ARG A 212 -0.48 -10.01 17.15
C ARG A 212 -1.17 -8.68 17.40
N SER A 213 -1.31 -8.31 18.68
CA SER A 213 -1.95 -7.05 19.03
C SER A 213 -1.05 -5.86 18.69
N ALA A 214 -1.62 -4.67 18.50
CA ALA A 214 -0.83 -3.45 18.28
C ALA A 214 0.22 -3.25 19.39
N LYS A 215 -0.16 -3.43 20.66
CA LYS A 215 0.72 -3.32 21.83
C LYS A 215 1.92 -4.27 21.78
N GLU A 216 1.75 -5.46 21.21
CA GLU A 216 2.83 -6.43 21.07
C GLU A 216 3.81 -6.04 19.95
N LEU A 217 3.33 -5.31 18.95
CA LEU A 217 4.09 -4.91 17.77
C LEU A 217 4.72 -3.51 17.87
N GLU A 218 4.29 -2.70 18.85
CA GLU A 218 4.89 -1.39 19.14
C GLU A 218 6.43 -1.43 19.25
N PRO A 219 7.07 -2.39 19.96
CA PRO A 219 8.52 -2.46 20.02
C PRO A 219 9.18 -2.77 18.66
N LEU A 220 8.52 -3.56 17.81
CA LEU A 220 9.01 -3.81 16.46
C LEU A 220 8.86 -2.57 15.58
N ALA A 221 7.72 -1.87 15.67
CA ALA A 221 7.51 -0.62 14.95
C ALA A 221 8.57 0.43 15.34
N ALA A 222 8.87 0.59 16.63
CA ALA A 222 9.91 1.52 17.12
C ALA A 222 11.33 1.13 16.68
N ARG A 223 11.59 -0.14 16.37
CA ARG A 223 12.86 -0.60 15.76
C ARG A 223 12.92 -0.29 14.26
N LEU A 224 11.78 -0.26 13.57
CA LEU A 224 11.69 -0.07 12.13
C LEU A 224 11.61 1.41 11.73
N VAL A 225 10.98 2.25 12.55
CA VAL A 225 10.88 3.72 12.39
C VAL A 225 10.99 4.40 13.76
N PRO A 226 11.43 5.67 13.83
CA PRO A 226 11.43 6.43 15.08
C PRO A 226 10.05 6.38 15.78
N GLU A 227 10.06 6.31 17.11
CA GLU A 227 8.84 6.24 17.92
C GLU A 227 8.10 7.58 18.01
N GLU A 228 8.84 8.69 17.90
CA GLU A 228 8.25 10.02 17.81
C GLU A 228 7.91 10.33 16.36
N ASP A 229 6.61 10.51 16.09
CA ASP A 229 6.13 10.98 14.79
C ASP A 229 6.73 12.36 14.48
N GLU A 230 7.45 12.44 13.36
CA GLU A 230 7.91 13.72 12.87
C GLU A 230 6.69 14.58 12.51
N LYS A 231 6.56 15.72 13.19
CA LYS A 231 5.52 16.68 12.85
C LYS A 231 5.88 17.29 11.51
N VAL A 232 5.06 17.01 10.50
CA VAL A 232 5.06 17.69 9.21
C VAL A 232 4.70 19.16 9.45
N ALA A 233 5.72 20.00 9.69
CA ALA A 233 5.56 21.41 10.04
C ALA A 233 5.58 22.34 8.82
N VAL A 234 5.75 21.77 7.62
CA VAL A 234 5.83 22.52 6.37
C VAL A 234 4.41 22.76 5.85
N ASP A 235 4.04 24.03 5.75
CA ASP A 235 2.87 24.47 5.01
C ASP A 235 3.19 24.52 3.52
N LEU A 236 2.27 24.04 2.68
CA LEU A 236 2.37 24.14 1.23
C LEU A 236 1.73 25.44 0.75
N THR A 237 2.29 26.09 -0.26
CA THR A 237 1.64 27.25 -0.88
C THR A 237 0.48 26.81 -1.77
N ALA A 238 -0.56 27.65 -1.89
CA ALA A 238 -1.66 27.37 -2.82
C ALA A 238 -1.17 27.27 -4.28
N VAL A 239 -0.13 28.02 -4.63
CA VAL A 239 0.51 27.98 -5.97
C VAL A 239 1.16 26.63 -6.23
N GLU A 240 1.87 26.07 -5.25
CA GLU A 240 2.43 24.73 -5.37
C GLU A 240 1.32 23.72 -5.59
N LEU A 241 0.20 23.81 -4.87
CA LEU A 241 -0.90 22.84 -5.00
C LEU A 241 -1.77 23.02 -6.25
N GLN A 242 -1.57 24.08 -7.05
CA GLN A 242 -2.42 24.37 -8.22
C GLN A 242 -2.45 23.22 -9.26
N PRO A 243 -1.33 22.57 -9.63
CA PRO A 243 -1.38 21.44 -10.57
C PRO A 243 -2.19 20.25 -10.03
N LEU A 244 -2.26 20.07 -8.70
CA LEU A 244 -3.11 19.04 -8.09
C LEU A 244 -4.60 19.44 -8.19
N ALA A 245 -4.93 20.72 -8.00
CA ALA A 245 -6.28 21.23 -8.23
C ALA A 245 -6.71 21.08 -9.70
N ASP A 246 -5.80 21.36 -10.64
CA ASP A 246 -6.05 21.15 -12.08
C ASP A 246 -6.30 19.67 -12.40
N LEU A 247 -5.55 18.76 -11.76
CA LEU A 247 -5.75 17.32 -11.87
C LEU A 247 -7.14 16.91 -11.36
N VAL A 248 -7.55 17.41 -10.20
CA VAL A 248 -8.89 17.18 -9.65
C VAL A 248 -9.98 17.65 -10.61
N ALA A 249 -9.84 18.84 -11.20
CA ALA A 249 -10.80 19.38 -12.16
C ALA A 249 -10.93 18.51 -13.43
N ALA A 250 -9.83 17.92 -13.88
CA ALA A 250 -9.80 17.05 -15.06
C ALA A 250 -10.39 15.64 -14.82
N PHE A 251 -10.52 15.23 -13.57
CA PHE A 251 -11.02 13.92 -13.16
C PHE A 251 -12.21 14.07 -12.19
N PRO A 252 -13.38 14.52 -12.69
CA PRO A 252 -14.57 14.64 -11.85
C PRO A 252 -14.95 13.30 -11.22
N SER A 253 -15.64 13.34 -10.08
CA SER A 253 -16.05 12.12 -9.40
C SER A 253 -16.94 11.25 -10.28
N ARG A 254 -16.80 9.92 -10.14
CA ARG A 254 -17.66 8.94 -10.83
C ARG A 254 -19.05 8.85 -10.23
N TRP A 255 -19.19 9.22 -8.96
CA TRP A 255 -20.39 8.97 -8.16
C TRP A 255 -21.16 10.26 -7.87
N GLU A 256 -20.45 11.38 -7.82
CA GLU A 256 -20.99 12.70 -7.52
C GLU A 256 -20.73 13.65 -8.71
N GLY A 257 -21.51 14.73 -8.81
CA GLY A 257 -21.29 15.75 -9.84
C GLY A 257 -19.95 16.49 -9.65
N PRO A 258 -19.53 17.29 -10.65
CA PRO A 258 -18.32 18.09 -10.52
C PRO A 258 -18.43 19.08 -9.34
N VAL A 259 -17.37 19.16 -8.54
CA VAL A 259 -17.28 20.12 -7.42
C VAL A 259 -17.07 21.51 -8.00
N SER A 260 -17.85 22.49 -7.54
CA SER A 260 -17.80 23.87 -8.06
C SER A 260 -16.57 24.66 -7.63
N ASP A 261 -15.94 24.25 -6.51
CA ASP A 261 -14.74 24.86 -5.96
C ASP A 261 -13.66 23.79 -5.82
N VAL A 262 -12.69 23.80 -6.72
CA VAL A 262 -11.58 22.84 -6.77
C VAL A 262 -10.25 23.47 -6.31
N GLY A 263 -10.24 24.79 -6.09
CA GLY A 263 -9.04 25.56 -5.81
C GLY A 263 -8.77 25.73 -4.31
N PHE A 264 -7.76 26.54 -4.03
CA PHE A 264 -7.41 27.01 -2.68
C PHE A 264 -7.67 28.51 -2.56
N ASP A 265 -8.72 29.01 -3.22
CA ASP A 265 -8.96 30.43 -3.44
C ASP A 265 -8.94 31.23 -2.13
N GLY A 266 -8.12 32.29 -2.11
CA GLY A 266 -7.95 33.17 -0.95
C GLY A 266 -7.00 32.66 0.13
N LEU A 267 -6.36 31.49 -0.05
CA LEU A 267 -5.30 31.01 0.83
C LEU A 267 -3.91 31.27 0.23
N GLU A 268 -3.00 31.85 1.01
CA GLU A 268 -1.57 31.89 0.64
C GLU A 268 -0.91 30.54 0.94
N THR A 269 -1.24 29.95 2.10
CA THR A 269 -0.70 28.67 2.57
C THR A 269 -1.78 27.70 3.03
N VAL A 270 -1.47 26.42 2.83
CA VAL A 270 -2.31 25.26 3.10
C VAL A 270 -1.54 24.34 4.04
N ASN A 271 -2.01 24.25 5.28
CA ASN A 271 -1.52 23.30 6.26
C ASN A 271 -2.24 21.95 6.13
N VAL A 272 -1.82 20.96 6.91
CA VAL A 272 -2.41 19.61 6.89
C VAL A 272 -3.93 19.61 7.11
N GLU A 273 -4.45 20.40 8.05
CA GLU A 273 -5.88 20.42 8.35
C GLU A 273 -6.71 20.95 7.17
N LYS A 274 -6.29 22.07 6.58
CA LYS A 274 -6.91 22.65 5.39
C LYS A 274 -6.84 21.69 4.21
N PHE A 275 -5.68 21.04 4.00
CA PHE A 275 -5.51 20.04 2.95
C PHE A 275 -6.45 18.85 3.14
N LEU A 276 -6.61 18.34 4.36
CA LEU A 276 -7.53 17.23 4.66
C LEU A 276 -8.98 17.59 4.37
N GLN A 277 -9.41 18.81 4.72
CA GLN A 277 -10.76 19.30 4.45
C GLN A 277 -11.01 19.43 2.94
N TRP A 278 -10.09 20.09 2.23
CA TRP A 278 -10.14 20.25 0.78
C TRP A 278 -10.15 18.89 0.07
N SER A 279 -9.23 17.99 0.42
CA SER A 279 -9.09 16.67 -0.21
C SER A 279 -10.35 15.82 -0.09
N LYS A 280 -11.07 15.91 1.04
CA LYS A 280 -12.36 15.23 1.23
C LYS A 280 -13.46 15.84 0.39
N MET A 281 -13.53 17.17 0.34
CA MET A 281 -14.51 17.92 -0.46
C MET A 281 -14.36 17.58 -1.95
N VAL A 282 -13.12 17.57 -2.46
CA VAL A 282 -12.83 17.30 -3.88
C VAL A 282 -12.66 15.82 -4.20
N ARG A 283 -12.85 14.93 -3.23
CA ARG A 283 -12.71 13.47 -3.38
C ARG A 283 -11.35 13.06 -3.97
N LEU A 284 -10.25 13.61 -3.46
CA LEU A 284 -8.90 13.39 -3.99
C LEU A 284 -8.55 11.90 -4.18
N LEU A 285 -9.02 11.01 -3.30
CA LEU A 285 -8.77 9.57 -3.44
C LEU A 285 -9.48 8.94 -4.65
N ASP A 286 -10.63 9.47 -5.09
CA ASP A 286 -11.29 9.09 -6.36
C ASP A 286 -10.43 9.49 -7.55
N VAL A 287 -9.92 10.72 -7.53
CA VAL A 287 -9.04 11.24 -8.58
C VAL A 287 -7.79 10.37 -8.72
N LEU A 288 -7.15 10.03 -7.60
CA LEU A 288 -5.98 9.13 -7.60
C LEU A 288 -6.34 7.72 -8.07
N ASP A 289 -7.50 7.18 -7.66
CA ASP A 289 -8.00 5.89 -8.17
C ASP A 289 -8.13 5.91 -9.69
N GLN A 290 -8.82 6.92 -10.24
CA GLN A 290 -9.01 7.10 -11.68
C GLN A 290 -7.68 7.23 -12.44
N VAL A 291 -6.72 7.97 -11.88
CA VAL A 291 -5.41 8.15 -12.52
C VAL A 291 -4.65 6.81 -12.56
N PHE A 292 -4.56 6.10 -11.43
CA PHE A 292 -3.69 4.93 -11.30
C PHE A 292 -4.33 3.59 -11.68
N GLU A 293 -5.66 3.48 -11.74
CA GLU A 293 -6.34 2.22 -12.07
C GLU A 293 -5.99 1.69 -13.47
N VAL A 294 -5.45 2.51 -14.38
CA VAL A 294 -5.02 2.09 -15.72
C VAL A 294 -3.98 0.96 -15.68
N PHE A 295 -3.22 0.87 -14.57
CA PHE A 295 -2.27 -0.19 -14.31
C PHE A 295 -2.92 -1.52 -13.91
N LEU A 296 -4.17 -1.49 -13.44
CA LEU A 296 -4.90 -2.65 -12.92
C LEU A 296 -6.19 -2.95 -13.69
N ASN A 297 -6.59 -2.12 -14.65
CA ASN A 297 -7.76 -2.37 -15.50
C ASN A 297 -7.41 -3.34 -16.63
N SER A 298 -7.73 -4.62 -16.46
CA SER A 298 -7.73 -5.59 -17.56
C SER A 298 -8.96 -5.35 -18.44
N ALA A 299 -8.75 -5.09 -19.72
CA ALA A 299 -9.80 -4.98 -20.74
C ALA A 299 -10.68 -6.23 -20.84
#